data_AF-A0A2V6F270-F1
#
_entry.id   AF-A0A2V6F270-F1
#
_cell.length_a   1.000
_cell.length_b   1.000
_cell.length_c   1.000
_cell.angle_alpha   90.00
_cell.angle_beta   90.00
_cell.angle_gamma   90.00
#
_symmetry.space_group_name_H-M   'P 1'
#
loop_
_entity.id
_entity.type
_entity.pdbx_description
1 polymer ?
#
loop_
_entity_poly.entity_id
_entity_poly.type
_entity_poly.pdbx_seq_one_letter_code
_entity_poly.pdbx_strand_id
1 'polypeptide(L)'
;MKDCILGKCRMPRGKKAHPWAFTLIELLVVIAIIAILAGLLLPALAKAKTKAQGIMCMSNGKQMTLAWLLFIDDNNDTVPGNYDGGTGVNNTNKTWVIG
;
A
#
# COMPACT_ATOMS: atom_id res chain seq x y z
N MET A 1 -52.07 -30.09 26.55
CA MET A 1 -51.37 -30.62 27.75
C MET A 1 -51.93 -32.00 28.13
N LYS A 2 -52.01 -32.96 27.19
CA LYS A 2 -52.58 -34.29 27.48
C LYS A 2 -51.96 -35.51 26.79
N ASP A 3 -50.90 -35.40 25.98
CA ASP A 3 -50.34 -36.58 25.29
C ASP A 3 -48.82 -36.72 25.48
N CYS A 4 -48.37 -37.31 26.60
CA CYS A 4 -47.01 -37.88 26.77
C CYS A 4 -46.87 -38.77 28.03
N ILE A 5 -47.71 -39.78 28.23
CA ILE A 5 -47.64 -40.72 29.39
C ILE A 5 -47.63 -42.19 28.91
N LEU A 6 -46.90 -42.53 27.84
CA LEU A 6 -46.61 -43.94 27.55
C LEU A 6 -45.30 -44.14 26.77
N GLY A 7 -44.17 -43.80 27.40
CA GLY A 7 -42.84 -44.10 26.86
C GLY A 7 -42.28 -43.02 25.93
N LYS A 8 -41.71 -41.98 26.56
CA LYS A 8 -40.65 -41.07 26.04
C LYS A 8 -40.56 -40.98 24.50
N CYS A 9 -41.42 -40.15 23.89
CA CYS A 9 -41.17 -39.65 22.54
C CYS A 9 -39.83 -38.88 22.51
N ARG A 10 -39.01 -39.31 21.57
CA ARG A 10 -37.57 -39.10 21.44
C ARG A 10 -37.23 -37.77 20.76
N MET A 11 -36.31 -37.02 21.39
CA MET A 11 -35.34 -36.02 20.89
C MET A 11 -35.82 -34.91 19.94
N PRO A 12 -35.63 -33.61 20.28
CA PRO A 12 -35.70 -32.54 19.30
C PRO A 12 -34.58 -32.69 18.26
N ARG A 13 -35.03 -32.63 17.00
CA ARG A 13 -34.31 -32.74 15.72
C ARG A 13 -32.88 -32.16 15.78
N GLY A 14 -31.91 -33.00 15.43
CA GLY A 14 -30.52 -32.61 15.24
C GLY A 14 -30.42 -31.39 14.32
N LYS A 15 -29.57 -30.43 14.71
CA LYS A 15 -29.22 -29.28 13.88
C LYS A 15 -28.85 -29.82 12.49
N LYS A 16 -29.50 -29.31 11.44
CA LYS A 16 -29.12 -29.63 10.06
C LYS A 16 -27.65 -29.25 9.91
N ALA A 17 -26.76 -30.25 9.89
CA ALA A 17 -25.38 -30.04 9.52
C ALA A 17 -25.43 -29.51 8.09
N HIS A 18 -24.98 -28.28 7.94
CA HIS A 18 -25.06 -27.53 6.70
C HIS A 18 -24.12 -28.26 5.71
N PRO A 19 -24.61 -28.78 4.57
CA PRO A 19 -23.79 -29.58 3.66
C PRO A 19 -23.01 -28.63 2.74
N TRP A 20 -21.99 -27.98 3.28
CA TRP A 20 -21.06 -27.17 2.50
C TRP A 20 -19.64 -27.65 2.77
N ALA A 21 -19.40 -28.91 2.41
CA ALA A 21 -18.03 -29.35 2.16
C ALA A 21 -17.57 -28.65 0.87
N PHE A 22 -16.61 -27.74 1.01
CA PHE A 22 -15.92 -27.11 -0.12
C PHE A 22 -15.25 -28.23 -0.92
N THR A 23 -15.58 -28.38 -2.19
CA THR A 23 -14.89 -29.36 -3.02
C THR A 23 -13.48 -28.83 -3.32
N LEU A 24 -12.47 -29.71 -3.32
CA LEU A 24 -11.09 -29.30 -3.61
C LEU A 24 -10.96 -28.64 -5.00
N ILE A 25 -11.83 -29.02 -5.94
CA ILE A 25 -11.87 -28.44 -7.29
C ILE A 25 -12.35 -27.00 -7.32
N GLU A 26 -13.32 -26.63 -6.47
CA GLU A 26 -13.81 -25.24 -6.35
C GLU A 26 -12.70 -24.32 -5.82
N LEU A 27 -11.90 -24.79 -4.86
CA LEU A 27 -10.76 -24.02 -4.37
C LEU A 27 -9.64 -23.92 -5.42
N LEU A 28 -9.37 -25.02 -6.13
CA LEU A 28 -8.29 -25.13 -7.11
C LEU A 28 -8.52 -24.22 -8.32
N VAL A 29 -9.74 -24.14 -8.85
CA VAL A 29 -10.02 -23.27 -10.00
C VAL A 29 -9.88 -21.80 -9.65
N VAL A 30 -10.23 -21.40 -8.42
CA VAL A 30 -10.16 -20.02 -7.95
C VAL A 30 -8.71 -19.55 -7.86
N ILE A 31 -7.84 -20.34 -7.24
CA ILE A 31 -6.41 -19.98 -7.16
C ILE A 31 -5.75 -19.99 -8.55
N ALA A 32 -6.21 -20.85 -9.46
CA ALA A 32 -5.71 -20.88 -10.85
C ALA A 32 -6.04 -19.58 -11.60
N ILE A 33 -7.28 -19.09 -11.48
CA ILE A 33 -7.67 -17.82 -12.10
C ILE A 33 -6.92 -16.64 -11.45
N ILE A 34 -6.80 -16.61 -10.12
CA ILE A 34 -6.02 -15.57 -9.42
C ILE A 34 -4.56 -15.58 -9.87
N ALA A 35 -3.94 -16.74 -10.06
CA ALA A 35 -2.56 -16.85 -10.51
C ALA A 35 -2.35 -16.26 -11.92
N ILE A 36 -3.29 -16.52 -12.85
CA ILE A 36 -3.24 -15.94 -14.21
C ILE A 36 -3.36 -14.41 -14.15
N LEU A 37 -4.34 -13.90 -13.39
CA LEU A 37 -4.56 -12.45 -13.25
C LEU A 37 -3.37 -11.78 -12.55
N ALA A 38 -2.88 -12.34 -11.46
CA ALA A 38 -1.72 -11.84 -10.72
C ALA A 38 -0.44 -11.87 -11.58
N GLY A 39 -0.25 -12.90 -12.41
CA GLY A 39 0.86 -13.01 -13.35
C GLY A 39 0.94 -11.85 -14.34
N LEU A 40 -0.20 -11.29 -14.75
CA LEU A 40 -0.25 -10.10 -15.60
C LEU A 40 -0.14 -8.78 -14.81
N LEU A 41 -0.64 -8.76 -13.57
CA LEU A 41 -0.64 -7.58 -12.71
C LEU A 41 0.73 -7.25 -12.10
N LEU A 42 1.52 -8.24 -11.70
CA LEU A 42 2.85 -8.02 -11.09
C LEU A 42 3.82 -7.21 -11.99
N PRO A 43 4.02 -7.54 -13.28
CA PRO A 43 4.91 -6.76 -14.15
C PRO A 43 4.34 -5.37 -14.48
N ALA A 44 3.01 -5.24 -14.56
CA ALA A 44 2.34 -3.95 -14.77
C ALA A 44 2.50 -3.03 -13.55
N LEU A 45 2.32 -3.57 -12.34
CA LEU A 45 2.46 -2.85 -11.08
C LEU A 45 3.91 -2.41 -10.83
N ALA A 46 4.90 -3.25 -11.14
CA ALA A 46 6.31 -2.89 -11.03
C ALA A 46 6.66 -1.68 -11.91
N LYS A 47 6.19 -1.66 -13.17
CA LYS A 47 6.37 -0.53 -14.08
C LYS A 47 5.59 0.71 -13.64
N ALA A 48 4.40 0.55 -13.09
CA ALA A 48 3.61 1.67 -12.56
C ALA A 48 4.29 2.32 -11.35
N LYS A 49 4.87 1.51 -10.44
CA LYS A 49 5.59 1.99 -9.26
C LYS A 49 6.83 2.83 -9.62
N THR A 50 7.65 2.36 -10.56
CA THR A 50 8.84 3.12 -10.99
C THR A 50 8.47 4.43 -11.67
N LYS A 51 7.41 4.43 -12.49
CA LYS A 51 6.86 5.66 -13.08
C LYS A 51 6.33 6.63 -12.02
N ALA A 52 5.58 6.12 -11.02
CA ALA A 52 5.08 6.94 -9.92
C ALA A 52 6.23 7.57 -9.10
N GLN A 53 7.29 6.81 -8.82
CA GLN A 53 8.50 7.34 -8.19
C GLN A 53 9.17 8.43 -9.02
N GLY A 54 9.25 8.25 -10.34
CA GLY A 54 9.77 9.27 -11.27
C GLY A 54 8.93 10.56 -11.23
N ILE A 55 7.61 10.44 -11.22
CA ILE A 55 6.69 11.59 -11.11
C ILE A 55 6.90 12.33 -9.78
N MET A 56 7.00 11.59 -8.66
CA MET A 56 7.27 12.20 -7.35
C MET A 56 8.60 12.93 -7.33
N CYS A 57 9.67 12.32 -7.85
CA CYS A 57 10.99 12.96 -7.94
C CYS A 57 10.94 14.24 -8.78
N MET A 58 10.28 14.20 -9.93
CA MET A 58 10.12 15.37 -10.81
C MET A 58 9.32 16.48 -10.13
N SER A 59 8.24 16.14 -9.41
CA SER A 59 7.46 17.11 -8.64
C SER A 59 8.29 17.77 -7.54
N ASN A 60 9.04 16.98 -6.76
CA ASN A 60 9.90 17.50 -5.70
C ASN A 60 11.01 18.39 -6.26
N GLY A 61 11.64 17.97 -7.36
CA GLY A 61 12.66 18.77 -8.06
C GLY A 61 12.10 20.10 -8.57
N LYS A 62 10.90 20.09 -9.17
CA LYS A 62 10.22 21.32 -9.59
C LYS A 62 9.95 22.25 -8.41
N GLN A 63 9.47 21.72 -7.28
CA GLN A 63 9.24 22.51 -6.07
C GLN A 63 10.55 23.12 -5.53
N MET A 64 11.65 22.36 -5.57
CA MET A 64 12.97 22.83 -5.17
C MET A 64 13.48 23.97 -6.06
N THR A 65 13.37 23.82 -7.38
CA THR A 65 13.77 24.86 -8.33
C THR A 65 12.94 26.13 -8.15
N LEU A 66 11.63 26.00 -7.91
CA LEU A 66 10.79 27.16 -7.61
C LEU A 66 11.24 27.86 -6.32
N ALA A 67 11.56 27.12 -5.27
CA ALA A 67 12.07 27.69 -4.03
C ALA A 67 13.40 28.45 -4.25
N TRP A 68 14.30 27.94 -5.10
CA TRP A 68 15.50 28.66 -5.50
C TRP A 68 15.21 29.95 -6.24
N LEU A 69 14.33 29.92 -7.24
CA LEU A 69 14.00 31.11 -8.02
C LEU A 69 13.39 32.21 -7.14
N LEU A 70 12.48 31.84 -6.25
CA LEU A 70 11.88 32.77 -5.28
C LEU A 70 12.92 33.37 -4.33
N PHE A 71 13.86 32.56 -3.85
CA PHE A 71 14.92 33.04 -2.97
C PHE A 71 15.88 34.01 -3.66
N ILE A 72 16.26 33.73 -4.91
CA ILE A 72 17.16 34.58 -5.70
C ILE A 72 16.52 35.95 -5.93
N ASP A 73 15.22 35.97 -6.27
CA ASP A 73 14.45 37.20 -6.49
C ASP A 73 14.42 38.08 -5.22
N ASP A 74 14.20 37.46 -4.06
CA ASP A 74 14.13 38.17 -2.77
C ASP A 74 15.52 38.56 -2.20
N ASN A 75 16.61 37.89 -2.60
CA ASN A 75 17.93 38.01 -1.95
C ASN A 75 19.03 38.53 -2.88
N ASN A 76 18.71 39.52 -3.71
CA ASN A 76 19.66 40.25 -4.57
C ASN A 76 20.52 39.29 -5.42
N ASP A 77 19.87 38.38 -6.14
CA ASP A 77 20.47 37.37 -7.01
C ASP A 77 21.44 36.40 -6.32
N THR A 78 21.41 36.32 -4.99
CA THR A 78 22.28 35.43 -4.22
C THR A 78 21.65 34.04 -4.08
N VAL A 79 22.38 33.00 -4.47
CA VAL A 79 21.91 31.61 -4.32
C VAL A 79 22.05 31.13 -2.87
N PRO A 80 21.12 30.30 -2.36
CA PRO A 80 21.22 29.78 -1.01
C PRO A 80 22.39 28.79 -0.91
N GLY A 81 23.25 28.99 0.09
CA GLY A 81 24.42 28.16 0.32
C GLY A 81 24.07 26.74 0.73
N ASN A 82 24.81 25.76 0.22
CA ASN A 82 24.86 24.41 0.77
C ASN A 82 26.30 24.12 1.22
N TYR A 83 26.60 24.42 2.48
CA TYR A 83 27.93 24.23 3.08
C TYR A 83 28.05 22.91 3.85
N ASP A 84 27.54 21.82 3.28
CA ASP A 84 27.54 20.50 3.94
C ASP A 84 28.93 19.83 3.97
N GLY A 85 29.91 20.30 3.21
CA GLY A 85 31.35 20.17 3.49
C GLY A 85 31.92 18.76 3.73
N GLY A 86 31.15 17.70 3.49
CA GLY A 86 31.57 16.30 3.58
C GLY A 86 31.91 15.73 4.97
N THR A 87 31.90 16.51 6.05
CA THR A 87 32.32 16.01 7.38
C THR A 87 31.45 16.55 8.52
N GLY A 88 30.47 15.76 8.95
CA GLY A 88 29.81 15.92 10.26
C GLY A 88 28.52 16.75 10.24
N VAL A 89 27.50 16.19 10.88
CA VAL A 89 26.09 16.64 10.95
C VAL A 89 25.91 17.92 11.81
N ASN A 90 26.84 18.87 11.73
CA ASN A 90 26.93 19.96 12.71
C ASN A 90 26.77 21.38 12.11
N ASN A 91 26.48 21.50 10.80
CA ASN A 91 26.36 22.78 10.08
C ASN A 91 24.95 23.08 9.58
N THR A 92 23.90 22.52 10.19
CA THR A 92 22.48 22.69 9.81
C THR A 92 22.05 24.15 9.62
N ASN A 93 22.73 25.07 10.28
CA ASN A 93 22.41 26.50 10.27
C ASN A 93 22.93 27.23 9.01
N LYS A 94 23.69 26.53 8.15
CA LYS A 94 24.29 27.08 6.92
C LYS A 94 23.85 26.33 5.66
N THR A 95 23.07 25.27 5.80
CA THR A 95 22.59 24.43 4.71
C THR A 95 21.08 24.64 4.57
N TRP A 96 20.65 25.18 3.44
CA TRP A 96 19.23 25.47 3.23
C TRP A 96 18.39 24.22 2.90
N VAL A 97 19.02 23.14 2.41
CA VAL A 97 18.41 21.83 2.17
C VAL A 97 19.18 20.78 2.96
N ILE A 98 18.45 20.03 3.80
CA ILE A 98 18.97 18.85 4.49
C ILE A 98 18.54 17.65 3.63
N GLY A 99 19.52 16.86 3.19
CA GLY A 99 19.30 15.60 2.47
C GLY A 99 19.00 14.45 3.42
#